data_AF-A0A0S8G6C2-F1
#
_entry.id   AF-A0A0S8G6C2-F1
#
_cell.length_a   1.000
_cell.length_b   1.000
_cell.length_c   1.000
_cell.angle_alpha   90.00
_cell.angle_beta   90.00
_cell.angle_gamma   90.00
#
_symmetry.space_group_name_H-M   'P 1'
#
loop_
_entity.id
_entity.type
_entity.pdbx_description
1 polymer ?
#
loop_
_entity_poly.entity_id
_entity_poly.type
_entity_poly.pdbx_seq_one_letter_code
_entity_poly.pdbx_strand_id
1 'polypeptide(L)'
;MPKTVASDFVRPRRYALARVEKTDPPDGGTGRWYRYVLDNGRATITGLRCGSVKEVTDYATQYAEQLNTRSITGQSTWSPRGRKPAASKPATG
;
A
#
# COMPACT_ATOMS: atom_id res chain seq x y z
N MET A 1 -11.48 15.11 -39.56
CA MET A 1 -12.23 14.03 -38.87
C MET A 1 -11.62 13.85 -37.48
N PRO A 2 -12.38 13.98 -36.39
CA PRO A 2 -11.82 13.85 -35.05
C PRO A 2 -11.38 12.40 -34.82
N LYS A 3 -10.17 12.22 -34.28
CA LYS A 3 -9.65 10.91 -33.87
C LYS A 3 -10.56 10.38 -32.77
N THR A 4 -11.14 9.21 -33.00
CA THR A 4 -11.85 8.42 -31.99
C THR A 4 -10.94 8.28 -30.78
N VAL A 5 -11.26 8.99 -29.71
CA VAL A 5 -10.74 8.66 -28.38
C VAL A 5 -11.31 7.29 -28.05
N ALA A 6 -10.49 6.26 -28.14
CA ALA A 6 -10.84 4.96 -27.60
C ALA A 6 -11.14 5.20 -26.12
N SER A 7 -12.42 5.10 -25.74
CA SER A 7 -12.83 5.14 -24.36
C SER A 7 -12.08 4.05 -23.62
N ASP A 8 -11.02 4.43 -22.91
CA ASP A 8 -10.39 3.63 -21.90
C ASP A 8 -11.48 3.30 -20.87
N PHE A 9 -12.12 2.15 -21.05
CA PHE A 9 -12.89 1.52 -19.99
C PHE A 9 -11.90 1.32 -18.84
N VAL A 10 -11.98 2.21 -17.85
CA VAL A 10 -11.13 2.19 -16.66
C VAL A 10 -11.51 0.95 -15.87
N ARG A 11 -10.96 -0.20 -16.24
CA ARG A 11 -10.95 -1.35 -15.34
C ARG A 11 -10.27 -0.89 -14.07
N PRO A 12 -10.79 -1.23 -12.88
CA PRO A 12 -10.12 -0.90 -11.64
C PRO A 12 -8.71 -1.48 -11.69
N ARG A 13 -7.72 -0.58 -11.69
CA ARG A 13 -6.31 -0.91 -11.77
C ARG A 13 -5.91 -1.61 -10.48
N ARG A 14 -5.68 -2.91 -10.58
CA ARG A 14 -5.26 -3.76 -9.46
C ARG A 14 -3.78 -3.56 -9.17
N TYR A 15 -3.43 -3.50 -7.89
CA TYR A 15 -2.05 -3.58 -7.45
C TYR A 15 -1.49 -4.98 -7.74
N ALA A 16 -0.26 -5.02 -8.25
CA ALA A 16 0.54 -6.22 -8.40
C ALA A 16 1.95 -5.96 -7.87
N LEU A 17 2.64 -7.02 -7.46
CA LEU A 17 4.05 -6.92 -7.06
C LEU A 17 4.90 -6.60 -8.29
N ALA A 18 5.48 -5.40 -8.32
CA ALA A 18 6.34 -4.95 -9.41
C ALA A 18 7.80 -5.34 -9.17
N ARG A 19 8.29 -5.19 -7.93
CA ARG A 19 9.69 -5.49 -7.60
C ARG A 19 9.89 -5.80 -6.13
N VAL A 20 10.91 -6.61 -5.84
CA VAL A 20 11.50 -6.79 -4.52
C VAL A 20 12.99 -6.49 -4.62
N GLU A 21 13.46 -5.54 -3.83
CA GLU A 21 14.85 -5.08 -3.81
C GLU A 21 15.46 -5.39 -2.45
N LYS A 22 16.68 -5.91 -2.42
CA LYS A 22 17.43 -6.07 -1.17
C LYS A 22 17.82 -4.68 -0.66
N THR A 23 17.65 -4.43 0.64
CA THR A 23 18.03 -3.17 1.28
C THR A 23 18.81 -3.44 2.55
N ASP A 24 19.46 -2.39 3.05
CA ASP A 24 19.95 -2.38 4.40
C ASP A 24 18.79 -2.37 5.40
N PRO A 25 19.01 -2.90 6.62
CA PRO A 25 18.04 -2.76 7.70
C PRO A 25 17.80 -1.28 8.03
N PRO A 26 16.56 -0.89 8.37
CA PRO A 26 16.32 0.40 9.00
C PRO A 26 17.04 0.47 10.35
N ASP A 27 17.26 1.67 10.89
CA ASP A 27 18.02 1.87 12.12
C ASP A 27 17.56 0.96 13.27
N GLY A 28 18.51 0.23 13.86
CA GLY A 28 18.27 -0.75 14.91
C GLY A 28 17.68 -2.09 14.44
N GLY A 29 17.42 -2.25 13.14
CA GLY A 29 17.00 -3.50 12.53
C GLY A 29 18.17 -4.46 12.31
N THR A 30 17.93 -5.76 12.45
CA THR A 30 18.89 -6.81 12.14
C THR A 30 18.34 -7.76 11.07
N GLY A 31 19.21 -8.55 10.44
CA GLY A 31 18.83 -9.56 9.46
C GLY A 31 18.74 -9.03 8.01
N ARG A 32 18.09 -9.82 7.15
CA ARG A 32 17.96 -9.51 5.72
C ARG A 32 16.69 -8.69 5.49
N TRP A 33 16.85 -7.53 4.87
CA TRP A 33 15.75 -6.62 4.59
C TRP A 33 15.54 -6.46 3.10
N TYR A 34 14.28 -6.28 2.74
CA TYR A 34 13.88 -6.03 1.37
C TYR A 34 12.80 -4.96 1.33
N ARG A 35 12.87 -4.14 0.29
CA ARG A 35 11.82 -3.21 -0.11
C ARG A 35 10.99 -3.87 -1.20
N TYR A 36 9.70 -4.03 -0.94
CA TYR A 36 8.75 -4.45 -1.96
C TYR A 36 8.04 -3.23 -2.55
N VAL A 37 7.72 -3.30 -3.84
CA VAL A 37 7.05 -2.26 -4.60
C VAL A 37 5.81 -2.87 -5.26
N LEU A 38 4.64 -2.37 -4.90
CA LEU A 38 3.37 -2.69 -5.55
C LEU A 38 3.00 -1.57 -6.50
N ASP A 39 2.56 -1.90 -7.71
CA ASP A 39 2.17 -0.93 -8.72
C ASP A 39 0.85 -1.34 -9.36
N ASN A 40 0.03 -0.36 -9.72
CA ASN A 40 -1.20 -0.52 -10.49
C ASN A 40 -1.21 0.31 -11.78
N GLY A 41 -0.08 0.91 -12.15
CA GLY A 41 0.10 1.81 -13.29
C GLY A 41 -0.39 3.25 -13.06
N ARG A 42 -0.97 3.56 -11.89
CA ARG A 42 -1.37 4.93 -11.49
C ARG A 42 -0.69 5.36 -10.18
N ALA A 43 -0.53 4.42 -9.26
CA ALA A 43 0.02 4.64 -7.95
C ALA A 43 0.92 3.48 -7.56
N THR A 44 1.93 3.82 -6.77
CA THR A 44 2.93 2.87 -6.28
C THR A 44 2.88 2.85 -4.76
N ILE A 45 2.90 1.65 -4.18
CA ILE A 45 3.00 1.44 -2.73
C ILE A 45 4.32 0.74 -2.45
N THR A 46 5.09 1.26 -1.50
CA THR A 46 6.36 0.66 -1.10
C THR A 46 6.33 0.32 0.36
N GLY A 47 6.93 -0.82 0.73
CA GLY A 47 7.13 -1.17 2.13
C GLY A 47 8.43 -1.92 2.33
N LEU A 48 8.92 -1.90 3.57
CA LEU A 48 10.09 -2.63 4.01
C LEU A 48 9.66 -3.84 4.84
N ARG A 49 10.37 -4.96 4.67
CA ARG A 49 10.15 -6.16 5.47
C ARG A 49 11.43 -6.96 5.65
N CYS A 50 11.62 -7.48 6.86
CA CYS A 50 12.67 -8.43 7.15
C CYS A 50 12.24 -9.86 6.76
N GLY A 51 13.19 -10.67 6.31
CA GLY A 51 12.95 -12.08 5.97
C GLY A 51 13.78 -12.55 4.78
N SER A 52 13.41 -13.70 4.23
CA SER A 52 13.90 -14.17 2.94
C SER A 52 13.17 -13.48 1.78
N VAL A 53 13.77 -13.50 0.58
CA VAL A 53 13.12 -12.99 -0.64
C VAL A 53 11.77 -13.65 -0.86
N LYS A 54 11.67 -14.96 -0.62
CA LYS A 54 10.42 -15.73 -0.76
C LYS A 54 9.35 -15.20 0.20
N GLU A 55 9.67 -15.07 1.49
CA GLU A 55 8.70 -14.56 2.48
C GLU A 55 8.24 -13.14 2.17
N VAL A 56 9.15 -12.26 1.71
CA VAL A 56 8.80 -10.89 1.34
C VAL A 56 7.92 -10.88 0.08
N THR A 57 8.22 -11.74 -0.89
CA THR A 57 7.44 -11.89 -2.13
C THR A 57 6.03 -12.42 -1.85
N ASP A 58 5.93 -13.49 -1.04
CA ASP A 58 4.66 -14.09 -0.64
C ASP A 58 3.80 -13.06 0.12
N TYR A 59 4.41 -12.35 1.08
CA TYR A 59 3.74 -11.29 1.83
C TYR A 59 3.25 -10.15 0.92
N ALA A 60 4.11 -9.63 0.04
CA ALA A 60 3.76 -8.50 -0.81
C ALA A 60 2.66 -8.86 -1.81
N THR A 61 2.65 -10.12 -2.29
CA THR A 61 1.58 -10.65 -3.15
C THR A 61 0.25 -10.72 -2.41
N GLN A 62 0.24 -11.32 -1.22
CA GLN A 62 -0.95 -11.34 -0.36
C GLN A 62 -1.43 -9.94 0.04
N TYR A 63 -0.50 -9.01 0.23
CA TYR A 63 -0.83 -7.62 0.55
C TYR A 63 -1.51 -6.92 -0.65
N ALA A 64 -1.02 -7.14 -1.86
CA ALA A 64 -1.65 -6.65 -3.08
C ALA A 64 -3.07 -7.21 -3.25
N GLU A 65 -3.29 -8.50 -3.01
CA GLU A 65 -4.62 -9.12 -3.03
C GLU A 65 -5.58 -8.48 -2.03
N GLN A 66 -5.12 -8.23 -0.80
CA GLN A 66 -5.91 -7.54 0.22
C GLN A 66 -6.27 -6.11 -0.19
N LEU A 67 -5.32 -5.36 -0.77
CA LEU A 67 -5.57 -4.01 -1.29
C LEU A 67 -6.61 -4.04 -2.41
N ASN A 68 -6.50 -4.99 -3.33
CA ASN A 68 -7.44 -5.15 -4.44
C ASN A 68 -8.84 -5.54 -3.95
N THR A 69 -8.92 -6.35 -2.90
CA THR A 69 -10.18 -6.72 -2.24
C THR A 69 -10.79 -5.52 -1.50
N ARG A 70 -9.98 -4.67 -0.86
CA ARG A 70 -10.45 -3.46 -0.16
C ARG A 70 -10.85 -2.34 -1.09
N SER A 71 -10.26 -2.23 -2.28
CA SER A 71 -10.68 -1.25 -3.28
C SER A 71 -12.13 -1.46 -3.74
N ILE A 72 -12.69 -2.65 -3.52
CA ILE A 72 -14.12 -2.95 -3.76
C ILE A 72 -15.03 -2.35 -2.67
N THR A 73 -14.54 -2.09 -1.46
CA THR A 73 -15.37 -1.66 -0.32
C THR A 73 -15.21 -0.18 0.08
N GLY A 74 -14.27 0.56 -0.53
CA GLY A 74 -14.15 2.01 -0.36
C GLY A 74 -13.70 2.51 1.03
N GLN A 75 -13.24 1.62 1.92
CA GLN A 75 -12.85 1.96 3.29
C GLN A 75 -11.33 2.06 3.44
N SER A 76 -10.80 3.25 3.74
CA SER A 76 -9.38 3.44 4.07
C SER A 76 -9.07 3.06 5.51
N THR A 77 -8.36 1.96 5.74
CA THR A 77 -7.93 1.52 7.08
C THR A 77 -6.94 2.49 7.76
N TRP A 78 -6.24 3.32 6.98
CA TRP A 78 -5.21 4.24 7.48
C TRP A 78 -5.71 5.69 7.70
N SER A 79 -7.01 5.93 7.62
CA SER A 79 -7.62 7.19 8.04
C SER A 79 -8.91 6.91 8.80
N PRO A 80 -8.86 6.78 10.13
CA PRO A 80 -10.07 6.82 10.95
C PRO A 80 -10.53 8.29 11.09
N ARG A 81 -10.66 9.05 9.99
CA ARG A 81 -11.20 10.42 10.04
C ARG A 81 -12.71 10.46 10.30
N GLY A 82 -13.30 9.37 10.79
CA GLY A 82 -14.66 9.32 11.32
C GLY A 82 -14.78 9.58 12.82
N ARG A 83 -13.67 9.65 13.59
CA ARG A 83 -13.74 10.08 15.00
C ARG A 83 -13.47 11.58 15.11
N LYS A 84 -14.55 12.34 15.34
CA LYS A 84 -14.47 13.67 15.96
C LYS A 84 -13.57 13.54 17.20
N PRO A 85 -12.45 14.29 17.31
CA PRO A 85 -11.67 14.26 18.55
C PRO A 85 -12.58 14.74 19.69
N ALA A 86 -12.67 13.92 20.74
CA ALA A 86 -13.31 14.34 21.98
C ALA A 86 -12.57 15.58 22.48
N ALA A 87 -13.34 16.64 22.71
CA ALA A 87 -12.86 17.92 23.21
C ALA A 87 -11.95 17.68 24.42
N SER A 88 -10.66 17.97 24.24
CA SER A 88 -9.72 18.02 25.34
C SER A 88 -9.42 19.48 25.60
N LYS A 89 -9.82 19.96 26.79
CA LYS A 89 -9.12 20.91 27.68
C LYS A 89 -10.11 21.55 28.68
N PRO A 90 -9.65 22.04 29.84
CA PRO A 90 -8.64 21.45 30.74
C PRO A 90 -9.07 21.55 32.22
N ALA A 91 -8.31 20.90 33.11
CA ALA A 91 -8.32 21.22 34.54
C ALA A 91 -7.81 22.65 34.78
N THR A 92 -8.46 23.38 35.68
CA THR A 92 -7.95 24.59 36.34
C THR A 92 -8.48 24.52 37.77
N GLY A 93 -7.57 24.76 38.72
CA GLY A 93 -7.77 24.54 40.15
C GLY A 93 -8.65 25.56 40.85
#